data_AF-A0A936Z3Q3-F1
#
_entry.id   AF-A0A936Z3Q3-F1
#
_cell.length_a   1.000
_cell.length_b   1.000
_cell.length_c   1.000
_cell.angle_alpha   90.00
_cell.angle_beta   90.00
_cell.angle_gamma   90.00
#
_symmetry.space_group_name_H-M   'P 1'
#
loop_
_entity.id
_entity.type
_entity.pdbx_description
1 polymer ?
#
loop_
_entity_poly.entity_id
_entity_poly.type
_entity_poly.pdbx_seq_one_letter_code
_entity_poly.pdbx_strand_id
1 'polypeptide(L)'
;MPGLTTVMRWLAEDRGGFRAQYARAREVQAELDADDQVAIADEPPRTVHIEWAEASAHTEGVTQKRAVAVALDNAEVANRRLRSEARRWRAAKMNPKKYGRLADPPASDDDQEGVVVVIKNYAGLAK
;
A
#
# COMPACT_ATOMS: atom_id res chain seq x y z
N MET A 1 -1.58 -2.38 30.23
CA MET A 1 -2.45 -1.95 29.11
C MET A 1 -3.70 -2.83 29.12
N PRO A 2 -4.93 -2.30 29.02
CA PRO A 2 -6.13 -3.13 28.92
C PRO A 2 -6.11 -3.99 27.65
N GLY A 3 -6.73 -5.18 27.70
CA GLY A 3 -6.84 -6.06 26.53
C GLY A 3 -7.77 -5.50 25.45
N LEU A 4 -7.61 -5.96 24.21
CA LEU A 4 -8.41 -5.50 23.07
C LEU A 4 -9.92 -5.64 23.30
N THR A 5 -10.37 -6.75 23.87
CA THR A 5 -11.78 -6.98 24.20
C THR A 5 -12.35 -5.91 25.13
N THR A 6 -11.56 -5.46 26.10
CA THR A 6 -11.96 -4.41 27.04
C THR A 6 -12.06 -3.06 26.34
N VAL A 7 -11.12 -2.73 25.45
CA VAL A 7 -11.16 -1.48 24.66
C VAL A 7 -12.35 -1.48 23.69
N MET A 8 -12.60 -2.60 23.01
CA MET A 8 -13.75 -2.74 22.10
C MET A 8 -15.08 -2.61 22.84
N ARG A 9 -15.17 -3.12 24.08
CA ARG A 9 -16.34 -2.90 24.94
C ARG A 9 -16.52 -1.42 25.29
N TRP A 10 -15.46 -0.71 25.67
CA TRP A 10 -15.55 0.74 25.97
C TRP A 10 -15.99 1.56 24.75
N LEU A 11 -15.56 1.16 23.56
CA LEU A 11 -16.06 1.70 22.30
C LEU A 11 -17.54 1.40 22.13
N ALA A 12 -17.98 0.16 22.31
CA ALA A 12 -19.38 -0.22 22.16
C ALA A 12 -20.30 0.49 23.17
N GLU A 13 -19.86 0.71 24.40
CA GLU A 13 -20.64 1.38 25.45
C GLU A 13 -20.53 2.93 25.40
N ASP A 14 -19.70 3.47 24.50
CA ASP A 14 -19.32 4.89 24.44
C ASP A 14 -19.00 5.50 25.81
N ARG A 15 -18.20 4.76 26.59
CA ARG A 15 -17.94 5.08 27.98
C ARG A 15 -17.30 6.47 28.12
N GLY A 16 -18.11 7.46 28.50
CA GLY A 16 -17.66 8.84 28.65
C GLY A 16 -17.27 9.53 27.33
N GLY A 17 -17.90 9.17 26.20
CA GLY A 17 -17.57 9.76 24.90
C GLY A 17 -16.28 9.23 24.27
N PHE A 18 -15.84 8.04 24.69
CA PHE A 18 -14.61 7.42 24.22
C PHE A 18 -14.60 7.17 22.71
N ARG A 19 -15.76 6.97 22.07
CA ARG A 19 -15.86 6.78 20.62
C ARG A 19 -15.29 7.96 19.84
N ALA A 20 -15.60 9.19 20.26
CA ALA A 20 -15.14 10.39 19.57
C ALA A 20 -13.62 10.58 19.68
N GLN A 21 -13.05 10.28 20.86
CA GLN A 21 -11.60 10.31 21.05
C GLN A 21 -10.90 9.23 20.22
N TYR A 22 -11.49 8.03 20.17
CA TYR A 22 -10.95 6.93 19.37
C TYR A 22 -11.03 7.20 17.87
N ALA A 23 -12.10 7.82 17.38
CA ALA A 23 -12.21 8.23 15.98
C ALA A 23 -11.08 9.19 15.59
N ARG A 24 -10.85 10.25 16.40
CA ARG A 24 -9.71 11.16 16.19
C ARG A 24 -8.36 10.44 16.25
N ALA A 25 -8.20 9.49 17.18
CA ALA A 25 -6.97 8.69 17.25
C ALA A 25 -6.77 7.85 15.97
N ARG A 26 -7.83 7.35 15.34
CA ARG A 26 -7.75 6.63 14.06
C ARG A 26 -7.46 7.55 12.88
N GLU A 27 -7.93 8.79 12.90
CA GLU A 27 -7.55 9.81 11.90
C GLU A 27 -6.06 10.13 11.99
N VAL A 28 -5.53 10.34 13.20
CA VAL A 28 -4.09 10.56 13.43
C VAL A 28 -3.28 9.31 13.05
N GLN A 29 -3.80 8.12 13.33
CA GLN A 29 -3.16 6.88 12.89
C GLN A 29 -3.03 6.81 11.36
N ALA A 30 -4.02 7.31 10.62
CA ALA A 30 -3.96 7.36 9.15
C ALA A 30 -2.85 8.28 8.64
N GLU A 31 -2.64 9.43 9.30
CA GLU A 31 -1.53 10.35 8.99
C GLU A 31 -0.18 9.67 9.22
N LEU A 32 -0.02 9.01 10.37
CA LEU A 32 1.21 8.28 10.70
C LEU A 32 1.47 7.12 9.72
N ASP A 33 0.44 6.35 9.36
CA ASP A 33 0.57 5.27 8.37
C ASP A 33 1.03 5.83 6.99
N ALA A 34 0.61 7.05 6.63
CA ALA A 34 1.02 7.71 5.39
C ALA A 34 2.48 8.19 5.44
N ASP A 35 2.92 8.78 6.55
CA ASP A 35 4.31 9.18 6.75
C ASP A 35 5.24 7.96 6.77
N ASP A 36 4.85 6.91 7.49
CA ASP A 36 5.57 5.63 7.54
C ASP A 36 5.71 4.99 6.14
N GLN A 37 4.70 5.16 5.27
CA GLN A 37 4.75 4.62 3.92
C GLN A 37 5.92 5.20 3.13
N VAL A 38 6.14 6.51 3.25
CA VAL A 38 7.26 7.21 2.60
C VAL A 38 8.57 6.77 3.24
N ALA A 39 8.64 6.73 4.57
CA ALA A 39 9.83 6.29 5.29
C ALA A 39 10.28 4.87 4.90
N ILE A 40 9.33 3.94 4.70
CA ILE A 40 9.62 2.56 4.28
C ILE A 40 10.09 2.50 2.82
N ALA A 41 9.58 3.39 1.97
CA ALA A 41 10.01 3.47 0.57
C ALA A 41 11.45 4.00 0.47
N ASP A 42 11.80 4.99 1.29
CA ASP A 42 13.10 5.67 1.28
C ASP A 42 14.18 4.93 2.07
N GLU A 43 13.82 4.02 2.98
CA GLU A 43 14.77 3.19 3.72
C GLU A 43 15.71 2.46 2.75
N PRO A 44 17.04 2.51 2.89
CA PRO A 44 17.94 1.83 1.96
C PRO A 44 17.80 0.30 2.08
N PRO A 45 17.84 -0.46 0.97
CA PRO A 45 17.79 -1.92 0.98
C PRO A 45 18.90 -2.50 1.84
N ARG A 46 18.58 -3.54 2.61
CA ARG A 46 19.60 -4.25 3.38
C ARG A 46 20.54 -4.91 2.38
N THR A 47 21.75 -4.38 2.33
CA THR A 47 22.79 -4.93 1.47
C THR A 47 23.24 -6.28 2.01
N VAL A 48 23.09 -7.33 1.21
CA VAL A 48 23.74 -8.61 1.49
C VAL A 48 25.14 -8.52 0.88
N HIS A 49 26.16 -8.51 1.74
CA HIS A 49 27.54 -8.64 1.29
C HIS A 49 27.80 -10.10 0.93
N ILE A 50 27.84 -10.40 -0.36
CA ILE A 50 28.31 -11.71 -0.78
C ILE A 50 29.80 -11.57 -1.10
N GLU A 51 30.62 -12.11 -0.22
CA GLU A 51 32.05 -12.26 -0.46
C GLU A 51 32.26 -13.52 -1.30
N TRP A 52 32.52 -13.33 -2.60
CA TRP A 52 32.95 -14.41 -3.46
C TRP A 52 34.46 -14.31 -3.61
N ALA A 53 35.17 -15.38 -3.23
CA ALA A 53 36.59 -15.52 -3.54
C ALA A 53 36.70 -16.27 -4.87
N GLU A 54 37.00 -15.55 -5.94
CA GLU A 54 37.44 -16.19 -7.18
C GLU A 54 38.89 -16.64 -7.00
N ALA A 55 39.09 -17.94 -6.76
CA ALA A 55 40.42 -18.54 -6.83
C ALA A 55 40.83 -18.66 -8.30
N SER A 56 41.46 -17.63 -8.84
CA SER A 56 42.15 -17.76 -10.13
C SER A 56 43.43 -18.56 -9.87
N ALA A 57 43.45 -19.83 -10.30
CA ALA A 57 44.70 -20.56 -10.43
C ALA A 57 45.51 -19.89 -11.54
N HIS A 58 46.50 -19.08 -11.17
CA HIS A 58 47.62 -18.75 -12.03
C HIS A 58 48.84 -19.50 -11.51
N THR A 59 49.63 -20.03 -12.45
CA THR A 59 50.78 -20.91 -12.21
C THR A 59 51.87 -20.27 -11.35
N GLU A 60 51.81 -18.97 -11.05
CA GLU A 60 52.68 -18.31 -10.08
C GLU A 60 51.86 -17.28 -9.27
N GLY A 61 51.55 -17.62 -8.01
CA GLY A 61 50.97 -16.70 -7.04
C GLY A 61 49.44 -16.62 -7.01
N VAL A 62 48.84 -17.07 -5.90
CA VAL A 62 47.41 -16.89 -5.62
C VAL A 62 47.16 -15.41 -5.29
N THR A 63 46.55 -14.66 -6.21
CA THR A 63 46.08 -13.30 -5.95
C THR A 63 44.59 -13.37 -5.61
N GLN A 64 44.23 -13.33 -4.32
CA GLN A 64 42.83 -13.26 -3.90
C GLN A 64 42.26 -11.88 -4.27
N LYS A 65 41.37 -11.83 -5.25
CA LYS A 65 40.60 -10.63 -5.60
C LYS A 65 39.26 -10.68 -4.86
N ARG A 66 39.07 -9.81 -3.87
CA ARG A 66 37.83 -9.70 -3.08
C ARG A 66 36.88 -8.76 -3.80
N ALA A 67 35.84 -9.29 -4.43
CA ALA A 67 34.76 -8.50 -5.02
C ALA A 67 33.56 -8.47 -4.06
N VAL A 68 33.10 -7.27 -3.70
CA VAL A 68 31.87 -7.09 -2.90
C VAL A 68 30.72 -6.86 -3.87
N ALA A 69 29.92 -7.89 -4.12
CA ALA A 69 28.66 -7.73 -4.82
C ALA A 69 27.58 -7.31 -3.82
N VAL A 70 27.04 -6.11 -3.98
CA VAL A 70 25.84 -5.65 -3.28
C VAL A 70 24.63 -6.24 -4.00
N ALA A 71 24.17 -7.40 -3.56
CA ALA A 71 22.96 -7.99 -4.11
C ALA A 71 21.74 -7.37 -3.40
N LEU A 72 20.88 -6.71 -4.19
CA LEU A 72 19.53 -6.37 -3.74
C LEU A 72 18.72 -7.67 -3.67
N ASP A 73 18.24 -8.05 -2.49
CA ASP A 73 17.36 -9.22 -2.36
C ASP A 73 15.96 -8.86 -2.88
N ASN A 74 15.52 -9.56 -3.94
CA ASN A 74 14.18 -9.40 -4.51
C ASN A 74 13.07 -9.64 -3.46
N ALA A 75 13.29 -10.52 -2.49
CA ALA A 75 12.33 -10.78 -1.41
C ALA A 75 12.17 -9.58 -0.48
N GLU A 76 13.25 -8.84 -0.21
CA GLU A 76 13.20 -7.63 0.59
C GLU A 76 12.43 -6.51 -0.12
N VAL A 77 12.68 -6.33 -1.43
CA VAL A 77 11.95 -5.35 -2.25
C VAL A 77 10.45 -5.67 -2.26
N ALA A 78 10.08 -6.94 -2.44
CA ALA A 78 8.69 -7.38 -2.39
C ALA A 78 8.05 -7.15 -1.01
N ASN A 79 8.77 -7.42 0.07
CA ASN A 79 8.31 -7.18 1.44
C ASN A 79 8.05 -5.68 1.69
N ARG A 80 8.98 -4.82 1.29
CA ARG A 80 8.82 -3.35 1.43
C ARG A 80 7.62 -2.84 0.67
N ARG A 81 7.43 -3.31 -0.56
CA ARG A 81 6.24 -3.01 -1.36
C ARG A 81 4.96 -3.45 -0.65
N LEU A 82 4.92 -4.67 -0.09
CA LEU A 82 3.75 -5.14 0.65
C LEU A 82 3.47 -4.27 1.89
N ARG A 83 4.51 -3.87 2.63
CA ARG A 83 4.40 -3.01 3.82
C ARG A 83 3.88 -1.61 3.48
N SER A 84 4.32 -1.04 2.36
CA SER A 84 3.88 0.28 1.91
C SER A 84 2.44 0.24 1.39
N GLU A 85 2.08 -0.75 0.57
CA GLU A 85 0.73 -0.94 0.06
C GLU A 85 -0.29 -1.21 1.19
N ALA A 86 0.06 -2.02 2.19
CA ALA A 86 -0.80 -2.29 3.34
C ALA A 86 -1.09 -1.02 4.16
N ARG A 87 -0.08 -0.15 4.35
CA ARG A 87 -0.23 1.15 5.03
C ARG A 87 -1.08 2.11 4.23
N ARG A 88 -0.82 2.21 2.92
CA ARG A 88 -1.65 3.00 2.00
C ARG A 88 -3.11 2.61 2.08
N TRP A 89 -3.40 1.31 2.03
CA TRP A 89 -4.76 0.79 2.10
C TRP A 89 -5.42 1.11 3.44
N ARG A 90 -4.69 0.96 4.56
CA ARG A 90 -5.20 1.29 5.89
C ARG A 90 -5.49 2.79 6.04
N ALA A 91 -4.59 3.66 5.59
CA ALA A 91 -4.78 5.11 5.62
C ALA A 91 -6.02 5.52 4.81
N ALA A 92 -6.20 4.93 3.62
CA ALA A 92 -7.38 5.14 2.77
C ALA A 92 -8.70 4.69 3.43
N LYS A 93 -8.67 3.65 4.27
CA LYS A 93 -9.86 3.18 5.01
C LYS A 93 -10.18 4.03 6.24
N MET A 94 -9.16 4.51 6.95
CA MET A 94 -9.33 5.31 8.17
C MET A 94 -9.67 6.76 7.86
N ASN A 95 -9.12 7.36 6.80
CA ASN A 95 -9.45 8.71 6.35
C ASN A 95 -9.65 8.76 4.82
N PRO A 96 -10.82 8.31 4.33
CA PRO A 96 -11.09 8.22 2.89
C PRO A 96 -11.20 9.58 2.20
N LYS A 97 -11.47 10.66 2.94
CA LYS A 97 -11.54 12.01 2.36
C LYS A 97 -10.16 12.50 1.89
N LYS A 98 -9.11 12.20 2.66
CA LYS A 98 -7.73 12.63 2.36
C LYS A 98 -6.96 11.60 1.53
N TYR A 99 -7.08 10.33 1.87
CA TYR A 99 -6.28 9.24 1.28
C TYR A 99 -7.10 8.27 0.40
N GLY A 100 -8.38 8.55 0.20
CA GLY A 100 -9.22 7.77 -0.70
C GLY A 100 -8.73 7.83 -2.14
N ARG A 101 -9.07 6.81 -2.93
CA ARG A 101 -8.82 6.84 -4.36
C ARG A 101 -9.74 7.89 -4.98
N LEU A 102 -9.16 8.89 -5.63
CA LEU A 102 -9.93 9.80 -6.47
C LEU A 102 -10.56 8.98 -7.61
N ALA A 103 -11.86 9.17 -7.84
CA ALA A 103 -12.49 8.59 -9.03
C ALA A 103 -11.75 9.12 -10.26
N ASP A 104 -11.60 8.29 -11.28
CA ASP A 104 -11.11 8.78 -12.56
C ASP A 104 -12.04 9.94 -12.98
N PRO A 105 -11.48 11.06 -13.47
CA PRO A 105 -12.31 12.15 -13.95
C PRO A 105 -13.31 11.57 -14.97
N PRO A 106 -14.55 12.09 -15.02
CA PRO A 106 -15.47 11.65 -16.07
C PRO A 106 -14.74 11.78 -17.41
N ALA A 107 -14.89 10.77 -18.27
CA ALA A 107 -14.38 10.82 -19.63
C ALA A 107 -14.75 12.20 -20.20
N SER A 108 -13.76 12.92 -20.74
CA SER A 108 -13.99 14.20 -21.40
C SER A 108 -15.18 14.09 -22.33
N ASP A 109 -16.05 15.10 -22.31
CA ASP A 109 -17.29 15.11 -23.12
C ASP A 109 -17.02 14.92 -24.63
N ASP A 110 -15.77 15.06 -25.07
CA ASP A 110 -15.29 14.80 -26.44
C ASP A 110 -15.31 13.31 -26.85
N ASP A 111 -15.34 12.36 -25.91
CA ASP A 111 -15.33 10.91 -26.19
C ASP A 111 -16.71 10.24 -26.06
N GLN A 112 -17.77 11.00 -25.75
CA GLN A 112 -19.11 10.45 -25.66
C GLN A 112 -19.73 10.33 -27.06
N GLU A 113 -19.41 9.24 -27.76
CA GLU A 113 -20.32 8.72 -28.79
C GLU A 113 -21.68 8.49 -28.10
N GLY A 114 -22.63 9.38 -28.38
CA GLY A 114 -23.89 9.46 -27.68
C GLY A 114 -24.57 8.08 -27.58
N VAL A 115 -24.90 7.67 -26.37
CA VAL A 115 -25.64 6.43 -26.13
C VAL A 115 -27.05 6.59 -26.70
N VAL A 116 -27.26 6.15 -27.94
CA VAL A 116 -28.58 6.15 -28.58
C VAL A 116 -29.39 4.99 -28.02
N VAL A 117 -30.26 5.30 -27.05
CA VAL A 117 -31.24 4.34 -26.53
C VAL A 117 -32.41 4.26 -27.50
N VAL A 118 -32.40 3.23 -28.37
CA VAL A 118 -33.53 2.93 -29.26
C VAL A 118 -34.62 2.21 -28.48
N ILE A 119 -35.67 2.94 -28.07
CA ILE A 119 -36.88 2.34 -27.49
C ILE A 119 -37.74 1.79 -28.63
N LYS A 120 -37.73 0.46 -28.84
CA LYS A 120 -38.68 -0.21 -29.73
C LYS A 120 -40.02 -0.37 -29.01
N ASN A 121 -41.02 0.40 -29.42
CA ASN A 121 -42.38 0.28 -28.90
C ASN A 121 -43.11 -0.85 -29.65
N TYR A 122 -43.41 -1.97 -28.97
CA TYR A 122 -44.13 -3.10 -29.55
C TYR A 122 -45.64 -2.93 -29.37
N ALA A 123 -46.21 -1.86 -29.91
CA ALA A 123 -47.65 -1.68 -30.00
C ALA A 123 -48.14 -2.25 -31.34
N GLY A 124 -48.41 -3.56 -31.40
CA GLY A 124 -49.00 -4.13 -32.62
C GLY A 124 -49.06 -5.64 -32.79
N LEU A 125 -48.60 -6.46 -31.83
CA LEU A 125 -48.72 -7.93 -31.93
C LEU A 125 -49.76 -8.46 -30.94
N ALA A 126 -51.02 -8.13 -31.21
CA ALA A 126 -52.15 -8.90 -30.74
C ALA A 126 -53.29 -8.74 -31.74
N LYS A 127 -53.39 -9.68 -32.68
CA LYS A 127 -54.62 -10.31 -33.16
C LYS A 127 -54.27 -11.61 -33.87
#